data_AF-A0A5C6VJ75-F1
#
_entry.id   AF-A0A5C6VJ75-F1
#
_cell.length_a   1.000
_cell.length_b   1.000
_cell.length_c   1.000
_cell.angle_alpha   90.00
_cell.angle_beta   90.00
_cell.angle_gamma   90.00
#
_symmetry.space_group_name_H-M   'P 1'
#
loop_
_entity.id
_entity.type
_entity.pdbx_description
1 polymer ?
#
loop_
_entity_poly.entity_id
_entity_poly.type
_entity_poly.pdbx_seq_one_letter_code
_entity_poly.pdbx_strand_id
1 'polypeptide(L)'
;MPALGTNQEKSTVRPQPTPFLQRDDVASFTATLLMMQAMAVGTCVKFRRYGGPEQLVHLDQPQTDRLIEGLESYYRHGRHTNFTYHLHYHPEEAQALPASHPYHTIVNMQPKFRDGEAGRITRRTDVLHSSLSDKGEFLVYDVDLASGERAEFRLHECVAHNMLSFMMNMMINGARLTGEVQGRA
;
A
#
# COMPACT_ATOMS: atom_id res chain seq x y z
N MET A 1 22.62 -40.40 -39.67
CA MET A 1 22.47 -38.97 -39.34
C MET A 1 20.99 -38.64 -39.24
N PRO A 2 20.45 -38.30 -38.06
CA PRO A 2 19.12 -37.72 -37.96
C PRO A 2 19.20 -36.19 -37.82
N ALA A 3 18.12 -35.55 -38.27
CA ALA A 3 18.00 -34.12 -38.49
C ALA A 3 17.98 -33.29 -37.20
N LEU A 4 18.60 -32.12 -37.23
CA LEU A 4 18.42 -31.06 -36.24
C LEU A 4 16.98 -30.54 -36.34
N GLY A 5 16.13 -30.96 -35.40
CA GLY A 5 14.89 -30.29 -35.10
C GLY A 5 15.19 -28.93 -34.50
N THR A 6 14.82 -27.87 -35.21
CA THR A 6 14.72 -26.51 -34.69
C THR A 6 13.70 -26.51 -33.55
N ASN A 7 14.18 -26.50 -32.32
CA ASN A 7 13.35 -26.12 -31.18
C ASN A 7 13.00 -24.65 -31.36
N GLN A 8 11.81 -24.39 -31.92
CA GLN A 8 11.13 -23.13 -31.73
C GLN A 8 10.98 -22.92 -30.23
N GLU A 9 11.67 -21.91 -29.70
CA GLU A 9 11.30 -21.30 -28.43
C GLU A 9 9.82 -20.94 -28.54
N LYS A 10 8.96 -21.79 -27.97
CA LYS A 10 7.64 -21.37 -27.56
C LYS A 10 7.89 -20.27 -26.55
N SER A 11 7.84 -19.03 -27.03
CA SER A 11 7.61 -17.85 -26.21
C SER A 11 6.30 -18.10 -25.49
N THR A 12 6.42 -18.70 -24.29
CA THR A 12 5.31 -18.81 -23.36
C THR A 12 5.07 -17.40 -22.88
N VAL A 13 4.22 -16.68 -23.61
CA VAL A 13 3.53 -15.50 -23.08
C VAL A 13 2.88 -16.00 -21.80
N ARG A 14 3.48 -15.68 -20.65
CA ARG A 14 2.84 -15.91 -19.36
C ARG A 14 1.51 -15.15 -19.45
N PRO A 15 0.37 -15.77 -19.10
CA PRO A 15 -0.90 -15.06 -19.10
C PRO A 15 -0.70 -13.77 -18.32
N GLN A 16 -1.06 -12.61 -18.93
CA GLN A 16 -0.95 -11.33 -18.25
C GLN A 16 -1.61 -11.49 -16.88
N PRO A 17 -0.91 -11.18 -15.77
CA PRO A 17 -1.51 -11.30 -14.46
C PRO A 17 -2.60 -10.25 -14.37
N THR A 18 -3.85 -10.68 -14.55
CA THR A 18 -4.95 -10.12 -13.75
C THR A 18 -4.53 -10.22 -12.29
N PRO A 19 -4.66 -9.11 -11.55
CA PRO A 19 -5.98 -8.52 -11.41
C PRO A 19 -6.07 -7.11 -11.99
N PHE A 20 -7.11 -6.90 -12.80
CA PHE A 20 -7.72 -5.59 -12.90
C PHE A 20 -8.26 -5.25 -11.51
N LEU A 21 -7.90 -4.08 -10.98
CA LEU A 21 -8.51 -3.59 -9.76
C LEU A 21 -10.03 -3.62 -9.90
N GLN A 22 -10.69 -4.28 -8.96
CA GLN A 22 -12.13 -4.18 -8.81
C GLN A 22 -12.48 -2.79 -8.29
N ARG A 23 -13.76 -2.42 -8.44
CA ARG A 23 -14.25 -1.09 -8.07
C ARG A 23 -13.84 -0.67 -6.65
N ASP A 24 -13.88 -1.62 -5.72
CA ASP A 24 -13.66 -1.38 -4.30
C ASP A 24 -12.22 -1.64 -3.85
N ASP A 25 -11.36 -2.13 -4.74
CA ASP A 25 -9.93 -2.31 -4.44
C ASP A 25 -9.24 -0.96 -4.31
N VAL A 26 -8.23 -0.91 -3.45
CA VAL A 26 -7.41 0.30 -3.27
C VAL A 26 -6.52 0.47 -4.49
N ALA A 27 -6.70 1.59 -5.18
CA ALA A 27 -5.90 1.96 -6.35
C ALA A 27 -4.61 2.68 -5.97
N SER A 28 -4.66 3.47 -4.89
CA SER A 28 -3.57 4.30 -4.40
C SER A 28 -3.85 4.80 -2.98
N PHE A 29 -2.85 5.42 -2.37
CA PHE A 29 -2.95 6.03 -1.05
C PHE A 29 -2.04 7.26 -0.94
N THR A 30 -2.28 8.08 0.07
CA THR A 30 -1.29 9.01 0.63
C THR A 30 -1.33 8.92 2.14
N ALA A 31 -0.23 9.19 2.82
CA ALA A 31 -0.18 9.21 4.27
C ALA A 31 0.67 10.38 4.79
N THR A 32 0.42 10.78 6.03
CA THR A 32 1.21 11.81 6.73
C THR A 32 1.23 11.55 8.24
N LEU A 33 2.28 12.01 8.91
CA LEU A 33 2.39 11.93 10.36
C LEU A 33 1.50 12.99 11.01
N LEU A 34 0.81 12.57 12.06
CA LEU A 34 0.10 13.46 12.96
C LEU A 34 1.08 13.89 14.05
N MET A 35 1.32 15.19 14.13
CA MET A 35 2.26 15.79 15.08
C MET A 35 1.49 16.59 16.13
N MET A 36 1.76 16.32 17.41
CA MET A 36 1.27 17.13 18.54
C MET A 36 2.46 17.51 19.41
N GLN A 37 2.67 18.82 19.63
CA GLN A 37 3.78 19.33 20.45
C GLN A 37 5.16 18.75 20.06
N ALA A 38 5.42 18.70 18.74
CA ALA A 38 6.64 18.12 18.16
C ALA A 38 6.84 16.61 18.39
N MET A 39 5.82 15.89 18.85
CA MET A 39 5.80 14.42 18.94
C MET A 39 4.90 13.82 17.87
N ALA A 40 5.35 12.74 17.24
CA ALA A 40 4.47 11.93 16.40
C ALA A 40 3.47 11.20 17.31
N VAL A 41 2.18 11.39 17.05
CA VAL A 41 1.08 10.78 17.83
C VAL A 41 0.27 9.77 17.03
N GLY A 42 0.54 9.66 15.74
CA GLY A 42 -0.14 8.72 14.85
C GLY A 42 0.07 9.04 13.39
N THR A 43 -0.72 8.39 12.54
CA THR A 43 -0.68 8.53 11.10
C THR A 43 -2.07 8.81 10.56
N CYS A 44 -2.18 9.74 9.63
CA CYS A 44 -3.36 9.90 8.80
C CYS A 44 -3.13 9.24 7.45
N VAL A 45 -3.99 8.31 7.05
CA VAL A 45 -3.93 7.65 5.75
C VAL A 45 -5.19 7.96 4.96
N LYS A 46 -5.02 8.37 3.71
CA LYS A 46 -6.10 8.60 2.76
C LYS A 46 -6.01 7.57 1.65
N PHE A 47 -6.98 6.68 1.58
CA PHE A 47 -7.11 5.67 0.55
C PHE A 47 -7.98 6.16 -0.59
N ARG A 48 -7.62 5.80 -1.82
CA ARG A 48 -8.44 6.00 -3.01
C ARG A 48 -8.80 4.63 -3.58
N ARG A 49 -10.11 4.33 -3.62
CA ARG A 49 -10.62 3.14 -4.32
C ARG A 49 -10.62 3.37 -5.84
N TYR A 50 -10.50 2.29 -6.61
CA TYR A 50 -10.40 2.38 -8.07
C TYR A 50 -11.62 3.05 -8.73
N GLY A 51 -12.84 2.62 -8.37
CA GLY A 51 -14.09 3.23 -8.85
C GLY A 51 -14.98 3.77 -7.74
N GLY A 52 -14.40 4.04 -6.58
CA GLY A 52 -15.09 4.45 -5.36
C GLY A 52 -14.61 5.80 -4.80
N PRO A 53 -15.19 6.21 -3.66
CA PRO A 53 -14.79 7.43 -2.98
C PRO A 53 -13.38 7.31 -2.36
N GLU A 54 -12.80 8.45 -2.03
CA GLU A 54 -11.66 8.53 -1.12
C GLU A 54 -12.13 8.30 0.32
N GLN A 55 -11.31 7.63 1.12
CA GLN A 55 -11.62 7.35 2.51
C GLN A 55 -10.41 7.66 3.38
N LEU A 56 -10.64 8.47 4.41
CA LEU A 56 -9.64 8.92 5.36
C LEU A 56 -9.72 8.06 6.62
N VAL A 57 -8.58 7.63 7.13
CA VAL A 57 -8.46 6.96 8.43
C VAL A 57 -7.35 7.61 9.25
N HIS A 58 -7.59 7.73 10.56
CA HIS A 58 -6.60 8.18 11.52
C HIS A 58 -6.22 7.00 12.40
N LEU A 59 -4.92 6.73 12.40
CA LEU A 59 -4.29 5.66 13.15
C LEU A 59 -3.57 6.30 14.32
N ASP A 60 -3.84 5.87 15.54
CA ASP A 60 -2.93 6.14 16.65
C ASP A 60 -1.61 5.38 16.45
N GLN A 61 -0.65 5.55 17.36
CA GLN A 61 0.63 4.86 17.24
C GLN A 61 0.48 3.32 17.22
N PRO A 62 -0.27 2.68 18.15
CA PRO A 62 -0.50 1.22 18.08
C PRO A 62 -1.12 0.73 16.76
N GLN A 63 -2.08 1.46 16.18
CA GLN A 63 -2.66 1.07 14.89
C GLN A 63 -1.69 1.30 13.73
N THR A 64 -0.84 2.33 13.81
CA THR A 64 0.23 2.57 12.84
C THR A 64 1.22 1.40 12.84
N ASP A 65 1.69 1.00 14.02
CA ASP A 65 2.66 -0.08 14.18
C ASP A 65 2.08 -1.41 13.68
N ARG A 66 0.81 -1.71 14.02
CA ARG A 66 0.12 -2.91 13.54
C ARG A 66 0.01 -2.97 12.02
N LEU A 67 -0.27 -1.84 11.38
CA LEU A 67 -0.34 -1.76 9.91
C LEU A 67 1.04 -2.04 9.29
N ILE A 68 2.10 -1.46 9.84
CA ILE A 68 3.48 -1.70 9.37
C ILE A 68 3.86 -3.18 9.57
N GLU A 69 3.66 -3.73 10.77
CA GLU A 69 3.93 -5.15 11.07
C GLU A 69 3.15 -6.10 10.16
N GLY A 70 1.89 -5.79 9.89
CA GLY A 70 1.05 -6.58 8.98
C GLY A 70 1.54 -6.53 7.53
N LEU A 71 1.97 -5.35 7.05
CA LEU A 71 2.60 -5.19 5.75
C LEU A 71 3.93 -5.96 5.67
N GLU A 72 4.80 -5.85 6.67
CA GLU A 72 6.07 -6.60 6.72
C GLU A 72 5.82 -8.12 6.76
N SER A 73 4.86 -8.56 7.57
CA SER A 73 4.46 -9.95 7.68
C SER A 73 3.96 -10.49 6.34
N TYR A 74 3.15 -9.71 5.61
CA TYR A 74 2.69 -10.07 4.27
C TYR A 74 3.87 -10.31 3.31
N TYR A 75 4.90 -9.46 3.34
CA TYR A 75 6.10 -9.67 2.50
C TYR A 75 7.02 -10.80 2.97
N ARG A 76 7.00 -11.12 4.26
CA ARG A 76 7.82 -12.22 4.80
C ARG A 76 7.26 -13.59 4.43
N HIS A 77 5.93 -13.73 4.39
CA HIS A 77 5.27 -15.01 4.13
C HIS A 77 5.22 -15.41 2.65
N GLY A 78 5.59 -14.50 1.73
CA GLY A 78 5.98 -14.84 0.36
C GLY A 78 4.86 -15.37 -0.55
N ARG A 79 3.58 -15.12 -0.22
CA ARG A 79 2.44 -15.52 -1.05
C ARG A 79 2.10 -14.50 -2.16
N HIS A 80 2.77 -13.35 -2.15
CA HIS A 80 2.75 -12.36 -3.23
C HIS A 80 3.66 -12.80 -4.39
N THR A 81 3.43 -12.28 -5.60
CA THR A 81 4.20 -12.71 -6.78
C THR A 81 5.53 -11.96 -6.97
N ASN A 82 5.84 -11.01 -6.07
CA ASN A 82 6.96 -10.08 -6.22
C ASN A 82 6.85 -9.23 -7.49
N PHE A 83 5.63 -8.90 -7.89
CA PHE A 83 5.37 -8.26 -9.18
C PHE A 83 6.12 -6.93 -9.35
N THR A 84 6.19 -6.13 -8.28
CA THR A 84 6.92 -4.86 -8.30
C THR A 84 8.42 -5.05 -8.59
N TYR A 85 9.03 -6.10 -8.04
CA TYR A 85 10.44 -6.41 -8.33
C TYR A 85 10.63 -6.94 -9.74
N HIS A 86 9.71 -7.79 -10.22
CA HIS A 86 9.73 -8.28 -11.60
C HIS A 86 9.71 -7.12 -12.61
N LEU A 87 8.77 -6.17 -12.44
CA LEU A 87 8.66 -5.00 -13.31
C LEU A 87 9.84 -4.04 -13.22
N HIS A 88 10.57 -4.02 -12.09
CA HIS A 88 11.80 -3.25 -11.97
C HIS A 88 12.89 -3.77 -12.92
N TYR A 89 12.99 -5.09 -13.08
CA TYR A 89 13.96 -5.73 -13.97
C TYR A 89 13.47 -5.86 -15.42
N HIS A 90 12.15 -5.76 -15.65
CA HIS A 90 11.49 -5.87 -16.95
C HIS A 90 10.59 -4.65 -17.24
N PRO A 91 11.17 -3.44 -17.42
CA PRO A 91 10.40 -2.20 -17.59
C PRO A 91 9.55 -2.16 -18.86
N GLU A 92 9.92 -2.90 -19.90
CA GLU A 92 9.12 -3.09 -21.12
C GLU A 92 7.78 -3.78 -20.84
N GLU A 93 7.75 -4.72 -19.89
CA GLU A 93 6.51 -5.37 -19.47
C GLU A 93 5.62 -4.40 -18.70
N ALA A 94 6.22 -3.49 -17.93
CA ALA A 94 5.48 -2.45 -17.22
C ALA A 94 4.76 -1.50 -18.19
N GLN A 95 5.33 -1.22 -19.36
CA GLN A 95 4.70 -0.37 -20.37
C GLN A 95 3.53 -1.06 -21.08
N ALA A 96 3.51 -2.40 -21.11
CA ALA A 96 2.45 -3.19 -21.72
C ALA A 96 1.24 -3.39 -20.78
N LEU A 97 1.34 -2.96 -19.52
CA LEU A 97 0.25 -3.07 -18.55
C LEU A 97 -0.86 -2.06 -18.87
N PRO A 98 -2.13 -2.44 -18.64
CA PRO A 98 -3.25 -1.52 -18.82
C PRO A 98 -3.18 -0.39 -17.77
N ALA A 99 -3.64 0.82 -18.12
CA ALA A 99 -3.61 1.97 -17.21
C ALA A 99 -4.36 1.75 -15.87
N SER A 100 -5.27 0.78 -15.84
CA SER A 100 -6.01 0.32 -14.65
C SER A 100 -5.19 -0.58 -13.71
N HIS A 101 -3.99 -1.00 -14.11
CA HIS A 101 -3.15 -1.89 -13.32
C HIS A 101 -2.61 -1.16 -12.08
N PRO A 102 -2.55 -1.82 -10.89
CA PRO A 102 -2.06 -1.24 -9.64
C PRO A 102 -0.71 -0.52 -9.73
N TYR A 103 0.20 -1.03 -10.56
CA TYR A 103 1.50 -0.42 -10.86
C TYR A 103 1.38 1.03 -11.39
N HIS A 104 0.37 1.30 -12.22
CA HIS A 104 0.13 2.65 -12.76
C HIS A 104 -0.78 3.48 -11.85
N THR A 105 -1.84 2.87 -11.31
CA THR A 105 -2.83 3.63 -10.53
C THR A 105 -2.23 4.20 -9.25
N ILE A 106 -1.22 3.54 -8.67
CA ILE A 106 -0.59 4.03 -7.46
C ILE A 106 0.02 5.42 -7.60
N VAL A 107 0.52 5.74 -8.79
CA VAL A 107 1.04 7.06 -9.15
C VAL A 107 -0.08 7.93 -9.72
N ASN A 108 -0.81 7.41 -10.73
CA ASN A 108 -1.74 8.20 -11.53
C ASN A 108 -3.02 8.60 -10.76
N MET A 109 -3.37 7.86 -9.71
CA MET A 109 -4.57 8.10 -8.91
C MET A 109 -4.23 8.52 -7.49
N GLN A 110 -2.99 8.92 -7.19
CA GLN A 110 -2.58 9.25 -5.82
C GLN A 110 -3.47 10.38 -5.24
N PRO A 111 -4.20 10.11 -4.12
CA PRO A 111 -5.02 11.13 -3.49
C PRO A 111 -4.15 12.23 -2.87
N LYS A 112 -4.70 13.45 -2.79
CA LYS A 112 -4.06 14.57 -2.09
C LYS A 112 -4.84 14.90 -0.82
N PHE A 113 -4.12 15.29 0.23
CA PHE A 113 -4.73 15.92 1.38
C PHE A 113 -5.19 17.32 1.01
N ARG A 114 -6.41 17.68 1.42
CA ARG A 114 -6.90 19.06 1.38
C ARG A 114 -6.41 19.82 2.61
N ASP A 115 -6.43 21.14 2.55
CA ASP A 115 -5.98 21.99 3.66
C ASP A 115 -6.69 21.65 4.97
N GLY A 116 -5.91 21.28 5.97
CA GLY A 116 -6.38 20.87 7.28
C GLY A 116 -7.11 19.53 7.33
N GLU A 117 -7.21 18.76 6.24
CA GLU A 117 -7.89 17.46 6.20
C GLU A 117 -7.20 16.45 7.13
N ALA A 118 -5.88 16.39 7.11
CA ALA A 118 -5.10 15.52 7.99
C ALA A 118 -5.11 15.99 9.46
N GLY A 119 -5.20 17.30 9.72
CA GLY A 119 -5.20 17.86 11.08
C GLY A 119 -6.58 17.88 11.74
N ARG A 120 -7.65 17.80 10.94
CA ARG A 120 -9.03 17.68 11.43
C ARG A 120 -9.32 16.22 11.75
N ILE A 121 -8.68 15.74 12.82
CA ILE A 121 -9.04 14.47 13.44
C ILE A 121 -10.50 14.59 13.89
N THR A 122 -11.41 14.01 13.11
CA THR A 122 -12.77 13.79 13.58
C THR A 122 -12.76 12.46 14.30
N ARG A 123 -13.39 12.38 15.48
CA ARG A 123 -13.65 11.11 16.19
C ARG A 123 -14.37 10.06 15.32
N ARG A 124 -14.76 10.36 14.08
CA ARG A 124 -15.43 9.45 13.15
C ARG A 124 -14.45 8.64 12.30
N THR A 125 -13.26 9.17 12.04
CA THR A 125 -12.25 8.55 11.17
C THR A 125 -11.18 7.79 11.94
N ASP A 126 -11.22 7.84 13.27
CA ASP A 126 -10.28 7.13 14.13
C ASP A 126 -10.51 5.63 14.03
N VAL A 127 -9.43 4.89 13.85
CA VAL A 127 -9.45 3.42 13.86
C VAL A 127 -9.40 2.94 15.30
N LEU A 128 -10.45 2.25 15.74
CA LEU A 128 -10.52 1.66 17.08
C LEU A 128 -9.88 0.28 17.11
N HIS A 129 -10.13 -0.50 16.06
CA HIS A 129 -9.60 -1.83 15.88
C HIS A 129 -9.21 -2.03 14.42
N SER A 130 -8.16 -2.80 14.20
CA SER A 130 -7.79 -3.23 12.86
C SER A 130 -7.19 -4.62 12.85
N SER A 131 -7.36 -5.30 11.71
CA SER A 131 -6.79 -6.61 11.42
C SER A 131 -6.31 -6.69 9.98
N LEU A 132 -5.29 -7.52 9.73
CA LEU A 132 -4.75 -7.76 8.40
C LEU A 132 -4.86 -9.24 8.04
N SER A 133 -5.23 -9.51 6.80
CA SER A 133 -5.36 -10.86 6.26
C SER A 133 -4.69 -10.99 4.89
N ASP A 134 -3.74 -11.91 4.78
CA ASP A 134 -3.11 -12.28 3.51
C ASP A 134 -4.07 -13.11 2.64
N LYS A 135 -4.31 -12.66 1.41
CA LYS A 135 -5.14 -13.30 0.38
C LYS A 135 -4.37 -13.53 -0.94
N GLY A 136 -3.06 -13.76 -0.88
CA GLY A 136 -2.22 -13.99 -2.05
C GLY A 136 -1.72 -12.69 -2.65
N GLU A 137 -2.23 -12.28 -3.82
CA GLU A 137 -1.88 -11.01 -4.48
C GLU A 137 -2.42 -9.77 -3.76
N PHE A 138 -3.29 -9.98 -2.77
CA PHE A 138 -3.88 -8.92 -1.97
C PHE A 138 -3.60 -9.12 -0.48
N LEU A 139 -3.33 -8.01 0.18
CA LEU A 139 -3.43 -7.85 1.62
C LEU A 139 -4.74 -7.13 1.93
N VAL A 140 -5.58 -7.71 2.77
CA VAL A 140 -6.85 -7.10 3.21
C VAL A 140 -6.63 -6.46 4.57
N TYR A 141 -6.89 -5.15 4.66
CA TYR A 141 -6.85 -4.37 5.88
C TYR A 141 -8.28 -4.00 6.30
N ASP A 142 -8.77 -4.68 7.33
CA ASP A 142 -10.07 -4.42 7.94
C ASP A 142 -9.92 -3.44 9.10
N VAL A 143 -10.80 -2.43 9.17
CA VAL A 143 -10.84 -1.48 10.28
C VAL A 143 -12.26 -1.28 10.80
N ASP A 144 -12.36 -1.12 12.12
CA ASP A 144 -13.55 -0.62 12.79
C ASP A 144 -13.32 0.85 13.15
N LEU A 145 -14.10 1.74 12.57
CA LEU A 145 -14.02 3.18 12.78
C LEU A 145 -14.84 3.61 14.00
N ALA A 146 -14.40 4.65 14.67
CA ALA A 146 -15.11 5.25 15.80
C ALA A 146 -16.47 5.89 15.41
N SER A 147 -16.74 6.06 14.11
CA SER A 147 -18.09 6.35 13.59
C SER A 147 -19.09 5.19 13.75
N GLY A 148 -18.62 3.97 14.02
CA GLY A 148 -19.39 2.73 13.96
C GLY A 148 -19.37 2.06 12.58
N GLU A 149 -18.73 2.65 11.58
CA GLU A 149 -18.54 2.05 10.26
C GLU A 149 -17.41 1.03 10.28
N ARG A 150 -17.62 -0.13 9.65
CA ARG A 150 -16.55 -1.06 9.30
C ARG A 150 -16.12 -0.83 7.87
N ALA A 151 -14.82 -0.71 7.64
CA ALA A 151 -14.25 -0.52 6.32
C ALA A 151 -13.21 -1.60 5.99
N GLU A 152 -13.22 -2.06 4.74
CA GLU A 152 -12.28 -3.02 4.20
C GLU A 152 -11.42 -2.35 3.11
N PHE A 153 -10.10 -2.44 3.22
CA PHE A 153 -9.14 -1.94 2.24
C PHE A 153 -8.36 -3.11 1.65
N ARG A 154 -8.68 -3.46 0.40
CA ARG A 154 -8.00 -4.52 -0.35
C ARG A 154 -6.81 -3.92 -1.09
N LEU A 155 -5.60 -4.22 -0.61
CA LEU A 155 -4.34 -3.69 -1.11
C LEU A 155 -3.69 -4.72 -2.02
N HIS A 156 -3.62 -4.46 -3.33
CA HIS A 156 -2.79 -5.29 -4.23
C HIS A 156 -1.32 -5.21 -3.81
N GLU A 157 -0.51 -6.23 -4.11
CA GLU A 157 0.91 -6.29 -3.70
C GLU A 157 1.72 -5.05 -4.14
N CYS A 158 1.41 -4.42 -5.28
CA CYS A 158 2.07 -3.17 -5.69
C CYS A 158 1.75 -2.01 -4.74
N VAL A 159 0.49 -1.93 -4.28
CA VAL A 159 0.01 -0.90 -3.35
C VAL A 159 0.56 -1.15 -1.96
N ALA A 160 0.47 -2.37 -1.47
CA ALA A 160 1.03 -2.77 -0.17
C ALA A 160 2.55 -2.50 -0.11
N HIS A 161 3.30 -2.76 -1.19
CA HIS A 161 4.77 -2.64 -1.18
C HIS A 161 5.19 -1.18 -1.07
N ASN A 162 4.55 -0.34 -1.88
CA ASN A 162 4.74 1.10 -1.83
C ASN A 162 4.27 1.68 -0.49
N MET A 163 3.19 1.16 0.08
CA MET A 163 2.70 1.60 1.39
C MET A 163 3.70 1.29 2.49
N LEU A 164 4.25 0.07 2.53
CA LEU A 164 5.30 -0.28 3.48
C LEU A 164 6.51 0.64 3.33
N SER A 165 7.03 0.77 2.11
CA SER A 165 8.19 1.63 1.82
C SER A 165 7.96 3.08 2.21
N PHE A 166 6.77 3.62 1.90
CA PHE A 166 6.38 4.98 2.24
C PHE A 166 6.30 5.17 3.76
N MET A 167 5.59 4.27 4.46
CA MET A 167 5.39 4.38 5.91
C MET A 167 6.71 4.25 6.68
N MET A 168 7.58 3.31 6.32
CA MET A 168 8.90 3.19 6.95
C MET A 168 9.75 4.45 6.74
N ASN A 169 9.81 4.97 5.51
CA ASN A 169 10.55 6.21 5.23
C ASN A 169 9.97 7.39 6.00
N MET A 170 8.65 7.47 6.10
CA MET A 170 7.96 8.50 6.86
C MET A 170 8.31 8.41 8.35
N MET A 171 8.31 7.22 8.95
CA MET A 171 8.69 7.02 10.36
C MET A 171 10.17 7.38 10.61
N ILE A 172 11.09 6.95 9.73
CA ILE A 172 12.52 7.32 9.81
C ILE A 172 12.70 8.83 9.75
N ASN A 173 12.01 9.50 8.82
CA ASN A 173 12.09 10.95 8.67
C ASN A 173 11.44 11.68 9.85
N GLY A 174 10.32 11.15 10.37
CA GLY A 174 9.67 11.64 11.59
C GLY A 174 10.64 11.64 12.77
N ALA A 175 11.26 10.50 13.08
CA ALA A 175 12.23 10.36 14.16
C ALA A 175 13.43 11.32 14.02
N ARG A 176 13.89 11.56 12.79
CA ARG A 176 14.96 12.55 12.51
C ARG A 176 14.52 13.98 12.81
N LEU A 177 13.27 14.32 12.52
CA LEU A 177 12.71 15.67 12.74
C LEU A 177 12.39 15.93 14.22
N THR A 178 12.05 14.89 14.99
CA THR A 178 11.76 14.99 16.43
C THR A 178 12.99 14.87 17.33
N GLY A 179 14.17 14.56 16.76
CA GLY A 179 15.44 14.49 17.49
C GLY A 179 15.73 13.14 18.17
N GLU A 180 14.87 12.14 18.01
CA GLU A 180 15.06 10.80 18.63
C GLU A 180 16.27 10.03 18.06
N VAL A 181 16.80 10.45 16.91
CA VAL A 181 17.96 9.78 16.26
C VAL A 181 19.31 10.27 16.79
N GLN A 182 19.38 11.28 17.67
CA GLN A 182 20.62 11.67 18.35
C GLN A 182 20.84 10.87 19.64
N GLY A 183 21.15 9.58 19.50
CA GLY A 183 21.31 8.70 20.66
C GLY A 183 21.97 7.34 20.41
N ARG A 184 22.85 7.20 19.41
CA ARG A 184 23.83 6.10 19.35
C ARG A 184 25.09 6.55 18.61
N ALA A 185 26.04 7.07 19.37
CA ALA A 185 27.49 6.98 19.14
C ALA A 185 28.17 7.05 20.50
#